data_AF-A0A3A5UPT7-F1
#
_entry.id   AF-A0A3A5UPT7-F1
#
_cell.length_a   1.000
_cell.length_b   1.000
_cell.length_c   1.000
_cell.angle_alpha   90.00
_cell.angle_beta   90.00
_cell.angle_gamma   90.00
#
_symmetry.space_group_name_H-M   'P 1'
#
loop_
_entity.id
_entity.type
_entity.pdbx_description
1 polymer ?
#
loop_
_entity_poly.entity_id
_entity_poly.type
_entity_poly.pdbx_seq_one_letter_code
_entity_poly.pdbx_strand_id
1 'polypeptide(L)' 'MPGSPYFDEVPKGILTWPKLLTYTTPPLILTLFFASKYDLLLETFSILALSFIIIGLFRK' A
#
# COMPACT_ATOMS: atom_id res chain seq x y z
N MET A 1 17.26 26.34 15.55
CA MET A 1 16.99 27.62 14.86
C MET A 1 15.62 28.12 15.32
N PRO A 2 15.46 29.39 15.74
CA PRO A 2 14.12 29.96 15.88
C PRO A 2 13.44 29.87 14.50
N GLY A 3 12.27 29.25 14.42
CA GLY A 3 11.51 29.10 13.16
C GLY A 3 12.00 27.98 12.23
N SER A 4 12.30 26.80 12.77
CA SER A 4 12.53 25.63 11.91
C SER A 4 11.29 25.35 11.03
N PRO A 5 11.42 25.01 9.74
CA PRO A 5 10.28 24.76 8.85
C PRO A 5 9.59 23.41 9.12
N TYR A 6 10.12 22.63 10.05
CA TYR A 6 9.58 21.34 10.42
C TYR A 6 8.43 21.53 11.41
N PHE A 7 7.37 20.76 11.20
CA PHE A 7 6.25 20.72 12.11
C PHE A 7 6.67 20.05 13.42
N ASP A 8 6.39 20.69 14.54
CA ASP A 8 6.62 20.13 15.88
C ASP A 8 5.75 18.87 16.14
N GLU A 9 4.63 18.76 15.43
CA GLU A 9 3.71 17.63 15.48
C GLU A 9 3.41 17.14 14.06
N VAL A 10 3.18 15.83 13.89
CA VAL A 10 2.84 15.29 12.57
C VAL A 10 1.51 15.89 12.10
N PRO A 11 1.46 16.58 10.94
CA PRO A 11 0.24 17.21 10.45
C PRO A 11 -0.91 16.19 10.32
N LYS A 12 -2.07 16.55 10.87
CA LYS A 12 -3.27 15.71 10.79
C LYS A 12 -3.64 15.48 9.32
N GLY A 13 -3.89 14.23 8.95
CA GLY A 13 -4.32 13.87 7.59
C GLY A 13 -3.20 13.38 6.67
N ILE A 14 -1.93 13.46 7.05
CA ILE A 14 -0.85 12.85 6.28
C ILE A 14 -0.96 11.33 6.33
N LEU A 15 -0.96 10.69 5.15
CA LEU A 15 -0.88 9.25 5.03
C LEU A 15 0.58 8.82 5.26
N THR A 16 0.92 8.57 6.52
CA THR A 16 2.22 8.05 6.91
C THR A 16 2.34 6.56 6.55
N TRP A 17 3.56 6.05 6.42
CA TRP A 17 3.81 4.62 6.18
C TRP A 17 3.09 3.69 7.18
N PRO A 18 3.15 3.93 8.51
CA PRO A 18 2.41 3.11 9.45
C PRO A 18 0.90 3.13 9.18
N LYS A 19 0.35 4.31 8.89
CA LYS A 19 -1.09 4.47 8.61
C LYS A 19 -1.50 3.79 7.31
N LEU A 20 -0.67 3.87 6.27
CA LEU A 20 -0.88 3.15 5.02
C LEU A 20 -0.91 1.64 5.27
N LEU A 21 0.08 1.11 6.01
CA LEU A 21 0.15 -0.32 6.34
C LEU A 21 -1.08 -0.77 7.14
N THR A 22 -1.58 0.04 8.06
CA THR A 22 -2.81 -0.29 8.81
C THR A 22 -4.01 -0.46 7.87
N TYR A 23 -4.09 0.30 6.78
CA TYR A 23 -5.18 0.18 5.81
C TYR A 23 -4.97 -0.94 4.79
N THR A 24 -3.75 -1.14 4.31
CA THR A 24 -3.46 -2.09 3.22
C THR A 24 -3.22 -3.51 3.71
N THR A 25 -2.75 -3.70 4.94
CA THR A 25 -2.40 -5.02 5.46
C THR A 25 -3.61 -5.95 5.64
N PRO A 26 -4.74 -5.52 6.26
CA PRO A 26 -5.89 -6.39 6.41
C PRO A 26 -6.46 -6.96 5.09
N PRO A 27 -6.73 -6.14 4.04
CA PRO A 27 -7.22 -6.68 2.78
C PRO A 27 -6.17 -7.56 2.09
N LEU A 28 -4.89 -7.20 2.16
CA LEU A 28 -3.82 -8.03 1.57
C LEU A 28 -3.77 -9.43 2.18
N ILE A 29 -3.80 -9.53 3.52
CA ILE A 29 -3.80 -10.82 4.22
C ILE A 29 -5.03 -11.65 3.84
N LEU A 30 -6.21 -11.02 3.79
CA LEU A 30 -7.45 -11.71 3.44
C LEU A 30 -7.41 -12.24 2.01
N THR A 31 -6.94 -11.44 1.06
CA THR A 31 -6.77 -11.84 -0.34
C THR A 31 -5.79 -13.00 -0.46
N LEU A 32 -4.64 -12.94 0.21
CA LEU A 32 -3.65 -14.02 0.17
C LEU A 32 -4.16 -15.32 0.82
N PHE A 33 -4.93 -15.20 1.90
CA PHE A 33 -5.57 -16.35 2.54
C PHE A 33 -6.54 -17.06 1.58
N PHE A 34 -7.41 -16.31 0.91
CA PHE A 34 -8.32 -16.90 -0.08
C PHE A 34 -7.58 -17.42 -1.32
N ALA A 35 -6.58 -16.70 -1.82
CA ALA A 35 -5.78 -17.15 -2.95
C ALA A 35 -5.10 -18.50 -2.64
N SER A 36 -4.60 -18.68 -1.42
CA SER A 36 -4.05 -19.97 -0.97
C SER A 36 -5.10 -21.06 -0.81
N LYS A 37 -6.36 -20.73 -0.47
CA LYS A 37 -7.44 -21.72 -0.30
C LYS A 37 -7.99 -22.23 -1.63
N TYR A 38 -7.87 -21.45 -2.69
CA TYR A 38 -8.41 -21.77 -4.00
C TYR A 38 -7.33 -22.05 -5.07
N ASP A 39 -6.06 -22.21 -4.65
CA ASP A 39 -4.90 -22.40 -5.53
C ASP A 39 -4.74 -21.30 -6.60
N LEU A 40 -5.11 -20.06 -6.26
CA LEU A 40 -5.05 -18.88 -7.14
C LEU A 40 -3.85 -17.96 -6.86
N LEU A 41 -2.79 -18.49 -6.25
CA LEU A 41 -1.64 -17.67 -5.85
C LEU A 41 -0.95 -17.05 -7.06
N LEU A 42 -0.75 -17.82 -8.13
CA LEU A 42 -0.06 -17.35 -9.33
C LEU A 42 -0.83 -16.20 -10.00
N GLU A 43 -2.14 -16.36 -10.18
CA GLU A 43 -3.04 -15.36 -10.75
C GLU A 43 -3.07 -14.10 -9.90
N THR A 44 -3.16 -14.27 -8.58
CA THR A 44 -3.19 -13.14 -7.62
C THR A 44 -1.91 -12.31 -7.72
N PHE A 45 -0.73 -12.95 -7.72
CA PHE A 45 0.54 -12.25 -7.89
C PHE A 45 0.70 -11.65 -9.29
N SER A 46 0.20 -12.33 -10.33
CA SER A 46 0.24 -11.82 -11.70
C SER A 46 -0.58 -10.56 -11.85
N ILE A 47 -1.79 -10.53 -11.29
CA ILE A 47 -2.67 -9.35 -11.28
C ILE A 47 -2.03 -8.21 -10.49
N LEU A 48 -1.47 -8.50 -9.31
CA LEU A 48 -0.77 -7.49 -8.50
C LEU A 48 0.41 -6.88 -9.28
N ALA A 49 1.26 -7.69 -9.89
CA ALA A 49 2.38 -7.23 -10.69
C ALA A 49 1.93 -6.39 -11.90
N LEU A 50 0.93 -6.86 -12.66
CA LEU A 50 0.37 -6.13 -13.80
C LEU A 50 -0.21 -4.78 -13.37
N SER A 51 -0.92 -4.73 -12.24
CA SER A 51 -1.45 -3.47 -11.71
C SER A 51 -0.35 -2.47 -11.40
N PHE A 52 0.77 -2.89 -10.80
CA PHE A 52 1.90 -2.00 -10.54
C PHE A 52 2.60 -1.53 -11.81
N ILE A 53 2.73 -2.41 -12.81
CA ILE A 53 3.27 -2.04 -14.12
C ILE A 53 2.38 -0.97 -14.77
N ILE A 54 1.07 -1.20 -14.82
CA ILE A 54 0.09 -0.25 -15.38
C ILE A 54 0.18 1.08 -14.63
N ILE A 55 0.12 1.08 -13.31
CA ILE A 55 0.26 2.29 -12.50
C ILE A 55 1.58 3.02 -12.81
N GLY A 56 2.69 2.29 -12.92
CA GLY A 56 3.99 2.83 -13.28
C GLY A 56 4.02 3.47 -14.67
N LEU A 57 3.38 2.84 -15.66
CA LEU A 57 3.25 3.37 -17.02
C LEU A 57 2.40 4.63 -17.09
N PHE A 58 1.34 4.72 -16.27
CA PHE A 58 0.46 5.89 -16.20
C PHE A 58 0.96 6.99 -15.24
N ARG A 59 2.02 6.72 -14.47
CA ARG A 59 2.62 7.72 -13.59
C ARG A 59 3.36 8.76 -14.44
N LYS A 60 2.78 9.97 -14.51
CA LYS A 60 3.44 11.15 -15.10
C LYS A 60 4.68 11.54 -14.32
#